data_AF-A0A3M0XKG8-F1
#
_entry.id   AF-A0A3M0XKG8-F1
#
_cell.length_a   1.000
_cell.length_b   1.000
_cell.length_c   1.000
_cell.angle_alpha   90.00
_cell.angle_beta   90.00
_cell.angle_gamma   90.00
#
_symmetry.space_group_name_H-M   'P 1'
#
loop_
_entity.id
_entity.type
_entity.pdbx_description
1 polymer ?
#
loop_
_entity_poly.entity_id
_entity_poly.type
_entity_poly.pdbx_seq_one_letter_code
_entity_poly.pdbx_strand_id
1 'polypeptide(L)'
;MRRQRLLAEQLGPDRHHTVRFESLVLEPEATLRRVCDFLGEIFDPAMLRYYERREAGFSPREAPWKGDTLKPLDPSAIGKGLGALSPRQLSAVERVCAAEMVALGYEPVSGKARLSWLAADALEEARWTARRARRSLLRRLGVDLRRRDEAARRRRHEVRQPSDTAAGAAMEAPCST
;
A
#
# COMPACT_ATOMS: atom_id res chain seq x y z
N MET A 1 3.15 -2.51 3.59
CA MET A 1 2.48 -1.89 4.76
C MET A 1 3.31 -0.80 5.44
N ARG A 2 4.53 -0.49 4.96
CA ARG A 2 5.20 0.83 5.11
C ARG A 2 4.24 2.03 4.99
N ARG A 3 3.26 1.95 4.10
CA ARG A 3 2.21 2.97 3.92
C ARG A 3 1.31 3.17 5.14
N GLN A 4 0.90 2.11 5.86
CA GLN A 4 0.08 2.26 7.07
C GLN A 4 0.89 2.98 8.15
N ARG A 5 2.12 2.53 8.42
CA ARG A 5 3.00 3.17 9.40
C ARG A 5 3.32 4.62 9.04
N LEU A 6 3.61 4.89 7.77
CA LEU A 6 3.79 6.26 7.28
C LEU A 6 2.53 7.11 7.42
N LEU A 7 1.35 6.54 7.17
CA LEU A 7 0.08 7.23 7.38
C LEU A 7 -0.16 7.54 8.85
N ALA A 8 0.12 6.59 9.75
CA ALA A 8 0.04 6.82 11.19
C ALA A 8 1.01 7.93 11.65
N GLU A 9 2.26 7.90 11.17
CA GLU A 9 3.28 8.92 11.45
C GLU A 9 2.91 10.30 10.87
N GLN A 10 2.27 10.35 9.70
CA GLN A 10 1.88 11.60 9.03
C GLN A 10 0.59 12.22 9.58
N LEU A 11 -0.39 11.38 9.95
CA LEU A 11 -1.71 11.83 10.41
C LEU A 11 -1.73 12.11 11.91
N GLY A 12 -0.88 11.42 12.68
CA GLY A 12 -0.89 11.49 14.13
C GLY A 12 -2.06 10.72 14.76
N PRO A 13 -2.04 10.59 16.09
CA PRO A 13 -3.03 9.79 16.84
C PRO A 13 -4.45 10.35 16.76
N ASP A 14 -4.62 11.65 16.51
CA ASP A 14 -5.95 12.30 16.45
C ASP A 14 -6.70 12.04 15.13
N ARG A 15 -5.99 11.54 14.11
CA ARG A 15 -6.55 11.34 12.76
C ARG A 15 -6.37 9.92 12.23
N HIS A 16 -5.78 9.04 13.02
CA HIS A 16 -5.56 7.65 12.66
C HIS A 16 -5.66 6.75 13.90
N HIS A 17 -6.57 5.78 13.84
CA HIS A 17 -6.71 4.73 14.83
C HIS A 17 -6.70 3.36 14.15
N THR A 18 -5.85 2.45 14.62
CA THR A 18 -5.77 1.07 14.09
C THR A 18 -6.52 0.13 15.01
N VAL A 19 -7.45 -0.65 14.44
CA VAL A 19 -8.18 -1.70 15.14
C VAL A 19 -7.74 -3.06 14.63
N ARG A 20 -7.36 -3.95 15.55
CA ARG A 20 -7.10 -5.36 15.23
C ARG A 20 -8.41 -6.12 15.20
N PHE A 21 -8.62 -6.88 14.13
CA PHE A 21 -9.83 -7.68 13.98
C PHE A 21 -10.02 -8.66 15.14
N GLU A 22 -8.93 -9.28 15.60
CA GLU A 22 -8.98 -10.25 16.70
C GLU A 22 -9.43 -9.59 18.00
N SER A 23 -8.95 -8.38 18.30
CA SER A 23 -9.39 -7.61 19.47
C SER A 23 -10.86 -7.21 19.35
N LEU A 24 -11.32 -6.82 18.15
CA LEU A 24 -12.72 -6.47 17.92
C LEU A 24 -13.65 -7.68 18.15
N VAL A 25 -13.24 -8.87 17.74
CA VAL A 25 -14.07 -10.08 17.87
C VAL A 25 -14.03 -10.65 19.29
N LEU A 26 -12.86 -10.66 19.94
CA LEU A 26 -12.70 -11.22 21.29
C LEU A 26 -13.15 -10.26 22.39
N GLU A 27 -12.95 -8.97 22.20
CA GLU A 27 -13.25 -7.91 23.17
C GLU A 27 -14.01 -6.75 22.49
N PRO A 28 -15.23 -7.01 21.98
CA PRO A 28 -15.96 -6.04 21.15
C PRO A 28 -16.30 -4.75 21.89
N GLU A 29 -16.78 -4.83 23.14
CA GLU A 29 -17.14 -3.64 23.91
C GLU A 29 -15.92 -2.74 24.17
N ALA A 30 -14.83 -3.31 24.68
CA ALA A 30 -13.60 -2.56 24.98
C ALA A 30 -12.98 -1.96 23.71
N THR A 31 -13.09 -2.66 22.58
CA THR A 31 -12.62 -2.15 21.29
C THR A 31 -13.50 -1.02 20.77
N LEU A 32 -14.83 -1.17 20.81
CA LEU A 32 -15.77 -0.15 20.34
C LEU A 32 -15.72 1.12 21.20
N ARG A 33 -15.55 1.01 22.53
CA ARG A 33 -15.35 2.18 23.40
C ARG A 33 -14.15 3.01 22.95
N ARG A 34 -13.00 2.37 22.71
CA ARG A 34 -11.78 3.04 22.20
C ARG A 34 -12.00 3.71 20.83
N VAL A 35 -12.78 3.06 19.95
CA VAL A 35 -13.14 3.65 18.65
C VAL A 35 -14.05 4.86 18.83
N CYS A 36 -15.07 4.77 19.71
CA CYS A 36 -15.97 5.88 20.00
C CYS A 36 -15.21 7.07 20.61
N ASP A 37 -14.33 6.82 21.59
CA ASP A 37 -13.48 7.83 22.19
C ASP A 37 -12.60 8.53 21.15
N PHE A 38 -12.03 7.77 20.21
CA PHE A 38 -11.25 8.32 19.09
C PHE A 38 -12.10 9.16 18.13
N LEU A 39 -13.35 8.75 17.86
CA LEU A 39 -14.26 9.48 16.97
C LEU A 39 -14.96 10.67 17.66
N GLY A 40 -14.88 10.78 18.98
CA GLY A 40 -15.64 11.76 19.76
C GLY A 40 -17.13 11.41 19.91
N GLU A 41 -17.47 10.12 19.81
CA GLU A 41 -18.84 9.61 19.87
C GLU A 41 -19.13 8.93 21.22
N ILE A 42 -20.41 8.86 21.59
CA ILE A 42 -20.85 8.16 22.81
C ILE A 42 -21.06 6.67 22.48
N PHE A 43 -20.47 5.79 23.30
CA PHE A 43 -20.72 4.36 23.19
C PHE A 43 -22.19 4.03 23.52
N ASP A 44 -22.87 3.31 22.61
CA ASP A 44 -24.21 2.75 22.82
C ASP A 44 -24.12 1.21 22.89
N PRO A 45 -24.60 0.57 23.96
CA PRO A 45 -24.66 -0.89 24.05
C PRO A 45 -25.38 -1.58 22.86
N ALA A 46 -26.28 -0.88 22.16
CA ALA A 46 -26.93 -1.37 20.95
C ALA A 46 -25.94 -1.64 19.80
N MET A 47 -24.77 -1.00 19.80
CA MET A 47 -23.70 -1.26 18.82
C MET A 47 -23.23 -2.72 18.83
N LEU A 48 -23.31 -3.39 19.99
CA LEU A 48 -22.97 -4.83 20.13
C LEU A 48 -24.04 -5.75 19.51
N ARG A 49 -25.27 -5.25 19.35
CA ARG A 49 -26.42 -5.97 18.78
C ARG A 49 -26.71 -5.54 17.34
N TYR A 50 -25.68 -5.12 16.59
CA TYR A 50 -25.82 -4.61 15.23
C TYR A 50 -26.55 -5.56 14.26
N TYR A 51 -26.49 -6.87 14.52
CA TYR A 51 -27.11 -7.92 13.72
C TYR A 51 -28.63 -8.02 13.90
N GLU A 52 -29.21 -7.35 14.90
CA GLU A 52 -30.67 -7.31 15.15
C GLU A 52 -31.40 -6.26 14.28
N ARG A 53 -30.67 -5.54 13.43
CA ARG A 53 -31.22 -4.51 12.54
C ARG A 53 -32.18 -5.09 11.50
N ARG A 54 -33.25 -4.36 11.19
CA ARG A 54 -34.22 -4.73 10.15
C ARG A 54 -33.69 -4.55 8.73
N GLU A 55 -32.81 -3.57 8.53
CA GLU A 55 -32.29 -3.23 7.21
C GLU A 55 -30.85 -3.72 7.04
N ALA A 56 -30.52 -4.24 5.86
CA ALA A 56 -29.19 -4.75 5.58
C ALA A 56 -28.12 -3.64 5.48
N GLY A 57 -28.51 -2.40 5.14
CA GLY A 57 -27.56 -1.29 4.93
C GLY A 57 -26.67 -1.45 3.69
N PHE A 58 -27.03 -2.35 2.78
CA PHE A 58 -26.38 -2.56 1.48
C PHE A 58 -27.37 -3.13 0.47
N SER A 59 -27.06 -3.00 -0.82
CA SER A 59 -27.92 -3.49 -1.90
C SER A 59 -27.91 -5.03 -1.99
N PRO A 60 -28.98 -5.67 -2.52
CA PRO A 60 -29.03 -7.13 -2.67
C PRO A 60 -27.87 -7.72 -3.47
N ARG A 61 -27.27 -6.96 -4.39
CA ARG A 61 -26.08 -7.39 -5.16
C ARG A 61 -24.83 -7.56 -4.29
N GLU A 62 -24.75 -6.86 -3.16
CA GLU A 62 -23.61 -6.91 -2.24
C GLU A 62 -23.75 -7.99 -1.17
N ALA A 63 -24.94 -8.61 -1.07
CA ALA A 63 -25.22 -9.66 -0.11
C ALA A 63 -24.20 -10.82 -0.11
N PRO A 64 -23.63 -11.27 -1.26
CA PRO A 64 -22.69 -12.39 -1.26
C PRO A 64 -21.41 -12.16 -0.45
N TRP A 65 -20.94 -10.92 -0.29
CA TRP A 65 -19.71 -10.60 0.47
C TRP A 65 -19.95 -9.71 1.70
N LYS A 66 -21.14 -9.12 1.86
CA LYS A 66 -21.54 -8.37 3.06
C LYS A 66 -22.49 -9.12 3.99
N GLY A 67 -23.01 -10.28 3.57
CA GLY A 67 -24.03 -11.02 4.33
C GLY A 67 -23.61 -11.40 5.75
N ASP A 68 -22.32 -11.66 5.98
CA ASP A 68 -21.80 -11.99 7.32
C ASP A 68 -21.86 -10.80 8.29
N THR A 69 -21.98 -9.56 7.79
CA THR A 69 -22.21 -8.37 8.64
C THR A 69 -23.62 -8.30 9.23
N LEU A 70 -24.51 -9.24 8.88
CA LEU A 70 -25.84 -9.40 9.47
C LEU A 70 -25.88 -10.47 10.55
N LYS A 71 -24.74 -11.12 10.84
CA LYS A 71 -24.63 -12.16 11.86
C LYS A 71 -23.85 -11.63 13.05
N PRO A 72 -24.03 -12.22 14.25
CA PRO A 72 -23.17 -11.94 15.40
C PRO A 72 -21.68 -12.17 15.07
N LEU A 73 -20.81 -11.51 15.85
CA LEU A 73 -19.37 -11.73 15.74
C LEU A 73 -19.04 -13.19 16.04
N ASP A 74 -18.21 -13.78 15.19
CA ASP A 74 -17.82 -15.19 15.27
C ASP A 74 -16.30 -15.30 15.53
N PRO A 75 -15.88 -15.65 16.76
CA PRO A 75 -14.47 -15.89 17.08
C PRO A 75 -13.80 -16.95 16.22
N SER A 76 -14.54 -17.91 15.66
CA SER A 76 -13.99 -18.94 14.78
C SER A 76 -13.56 -18.40 13.41
N ALA A 77 -13.95 -17.17 13.06
CA ALA A 77 -13.45 -16.48 11.87
C ALA A 77 -11.96 -16.13 11.99
N ILE A 78 -11.42 -16.02 13.20
CA ILE A 78 -10.01 -15.74 13.44
C ILE A 78 -9.18 -16.89 12.87
N GLY A 79 -8.26 -16.57 11.95
CA GLY A 79 -7.35 -17.57 11.37
C GLY A 79 -8.00 -18.56 10.38
N LYS A 80 -9.31 -18.47 10.10
CA LYS A 80 -10.02 -19.36 9.17
C LYS A 80 -9.35 -19.46 7.79
N GLY A 81 -8.79 -18.34 7.30
CA GLY A 81 -8.08 -18.29 6.02
C GLY A 81 -6.78 -19.10 5.99
N LEU A 82 -6.13 -19.35 7.14
CA LEU A 82 -4.88 -20.11 7.20
C LEU A 82 -5.10 -21.59 6.87
N GLY A 83 -6.24 -22.16 7.28
CA GLY A 83 -6.60 -23.55 6.97
C GLY A 83 -6.95 -23.81 5.50
N ALA A 84 -7.26 -22.76 4.74
CA ALA A 84 -7.58 -22.88 3.31
C ALA A 84 -6.32 -22.89 2.40
N LEU A 85 -5.14 -22.60 2.96
CA LEU A 85 -3.89 -22.51 2.21
C LEU A 85 -3.04 -23.76 2.42
N SER A 86 -2.56 -24.35 1.31
CA SER A 86 -1.52 -25.38 1.39
C SER A 86 -0.23 -24.80 1.98
N PRO A 87 0.64 -25.63 2.58
CA PRO A 87 1.93 -25.17 3.13
C PRO A 87 2.79 -24.40 2.12
N ARG A 88 2.71 -24.76 0.84
CA ARG A 88 3.44 -24.07 -0.25
C ARG A 88 2.86 -22.68 -0.53
N GLN A 89 1.54 -22.52 -0.52
CA GLN A 89 0.88 -21.22 -0.69
C GLN A 89 1.14 -20.32 0.50
N LEU A 90 1.02 -20.85 1.72
CA LEU A 90 1.33 -20.13 2.95
C LEU A 90 2.77 -19.62 2.97
N SER A 91 3.74 -20.48 2.63
CA SER A 91 5.14 -20.06 2.50
C SER A 91 5.33 -19.00 1.41
N ALA A 92 4.60 -19.06 0.30
CA ALA A 92 4.68 -18.05 -0.74
C ALA A 92 4.15 -16.69 -0.28
N VAL A 93 3.04 -16.66 0.47
CA VAL A 93 2.48 -15.44 1.09
C VAL A 93 3.47 -14.86 2.10
N GLU A 94 3.98 -15.69 3.01
CA GLU A 94 4.88 -15.25 4.06
C GLU A 94 6.21 -14.70 3.51
N ARG A 95 6.74 -15.24 2.41
CA ARG A 95 7.92 -14.64 1.76
C ARG A 95 7.74 -13.18 1.37
N VAL A 96 6.50 -12.76 1.08
CA VAL A 96 6.17 -11.38 0.71
C VAL A 96 5.74 -10.57 1.92
N CYS A 97 4.99 -11.18 2.83
CA CYS A 97 4.27 -10.47 3.89
C CYS A 97 4.90 -10.59 5.29
N ALA A 98 5.86 -11.49 5.53
CA ALA A 98 6.34 -11.81 6.87
C ALA A 98 6.87 -10.61 7.64
N ALA A 99 7.63 -9.71 7.00
CA ALA A 99 8.12 -8.49 7.65
C ALA A 99 6.96 -7.62 8.17
N GLU A 100 5.89 -7.52 7.40
CA GLU A 100 4.71 -6.72 7.75
C GLU A 100 3.82 -7.44 8.78
N MET A 101 3.74 -8.78 8.71
CA MET A 101 3.08 -9.59 9.74
C MET A 101 3.74 -9.35 11.09
N VAL A 102 5.07 -9.48 11.18
CA VAL A 102 5.83 -9.27 12.42
C VAL A 102 5.68 -7.84 12.92
N ALA A 103 5.78 -6.84 12.04
CA ALA A 103 5.60 -5.44 12.42
C ALA A 103 4.20 -5.14 13.00
N LEU A 104 3.19 -5.92 12.63
CA LEU A 104 1.82 -5.85 13.14
C LEU A 104 1.55 -6.82 14.30
N GLY A 105 2.56 -7.54 14.78
CA GLY A 105 2.46 -8.49 15.89
C GLY A 105 1.90 -9.87 15.51
N TYR A 106 1.90 -10.22 14.22
CA TYR A 106 1.52 -11.53 13.72
C TYR A 106 2.75 -12.40 13.46
N GLU A 107 2.82 -13.57 14.09
CA GLU A 107 3.91 -14.52 13.86
C GLU A 107 3.67 -15.30 12.55
N PRO A 108 4.64 -15.36 11.63
CA PRO A 108 4.57 -16.24 10.48
C PRO A 108 4.44 -17.70 10.90
N VAL A 109 3.54 -18.44 10.26
CA VAL A 109 3.19 -19.82 10.60
C VAL A 109 4.24 -20.79 10.03
N SER A 110 4.84 -20.50 8.88
CA SER A 110 5.96 -21.30 8.37
C SER A 110 7.28 -20.87 9.01
N GLY A 111 7.93 -21.78 9.73
CA GLY A 111 9.25 -21.54 10.34
C GLY A 111 10.36 -21.16 9.33
N LYS A 112 10.12 -21.31 8.01
CA LYS A 112 11.05 -20.86 6.95
C LYS A 112 11.00 -19.35 6.73
N ALA A 113 9.86 -18.70 6.99
CA ALA A 113 9.72 -17.26 6.88
C ALA A 113 10.56 -16.51 7.92
N ARG A 114 10.81 -17.13 9.09
CA ARG A 114 11.70 -16.63 10.14
C ARG A 114 13.13 -16.37 9.66
N LEU A 115 13.66 -17.25 8.81
CA LEU A 115 15.02 -17.09 8.25
C LEU A 115 15.05 -16.07 7.11
N SER A 116 13.95 -15.90 6.38
CA SER A 116 13.88 -14.95 5.27
C SER A 116 13.75 -13.49 5.69
N TRP A 117 13.19 -13.17 6.87
CA TRP A 117 13.07 -11.78 7.32
C TRP A 117 14.38 -11.23 7.88
N LEU A 118 15.19 -12.02 8.60
CA LEU A 118 16.54 -11.60 9.01
C LEU A 118 17.39 -11.21 7.80
N ALA A 119 17.27 -11.97 6.72
CA ALA A 119 17.94 -11.67 5.45
C ALA A 119 17.31 -10.48 4.71
N ALA A 120 15.98 -10.31 4.76
CA ALA A 120 15.29 -9.18 4.12
C ALA A 120 15.57 -7.86 4.84
N ASP A 121 15.59 -7.84 6.17
CA ASP A 121 15.86 -6.67 7.01
C ASP A 121 17.30 -6.20 6.82
N ALA A 122 18.27 -7.13 6.84
CA ALA A 122 19.67 -6.84 6.51
C ALA A 122 19.84 -6.29 5.08
N LEU A 123 19.08 -6.80 4.11
CA LEU A 123 19.15 -6.32 2.72
C LEU A 123 18.47 -4.96 2.54
N GLU A 124 17.39 -4.68 3.26
CA GLU A 124 16.72 -3.37 3.25
C GLU A 124 17.58 -2.31 3.95
N GLU A 125 18.20 -2.62 5.09
CA GLU A 125 19.17 -1.74 5.75
C GLU A 125 20.38 -1.47 4.84
N ALA A 126 20.94 -2.50 4.20
CA ALA A 126 22.04 -2.35 3.25
C ALA A 126 21.65 -1.48 2.05
N ARG A 127 20.42 -1.60 1.55
CA ARG A 127 19.90 -0.76 0.46
C ARG A 127 19.66 0.68 0.93
N TRP A 128 19.19 0.90 2.14
CA TRP A 128 18.95 2.24 2.71
C TRP A 128 20.26 2.98 2.98
N THR A 129 21.23 2.32 3.62
CA THR A 129 22.58 2.84 3.86
C THR A 129 23.31 3.12 2.55
N ALA A 130 23.26 2.21 1.56
CA ALA A 130 23.83 2.43 0.25
C ALA A 130 23.20 3.62 -0.49
N ARG A 131 21.88 3.82 -0.39
CA ARG A 131 21.20 4.99 -0.96
C ARG A 131 21.62 6.30 -0.29
N ARG A 132 21.81 6.30 1.03
CA ARG A 132 22.26 7.45 1.82
C ARG A 132 23.73 7.78 1.53
N ALA A 133 24.59 6.77 1.51
CA ALA A 133 26.01 6.89 1.16
C ALA A 133 26.19 7.37 -0.29
N ARG A 134 25.45 6.80 -1.25
CA ARG A 134 25.44 7.23 -2.65
C ARG A 134 25.01 8.69 -2.80
N ARG A 135 23.98 9.13 -2.07
CA ARG A 135 23.51 10.53 -2.11
C ARG A 135 24.51 11.50 -1.46
N SER A 136 25.23 11.07 -0.43
CA SER A 136 26.33 11.83 0.20
C SER A 136 27.56 11.91 -0.72
N LEU A 137 27.94 10.79 -1.34
CA LEU A 137 29.07 10.68 -2.25
C LEU A 137 28.84 11.51 -3.53
N LEU A 138 27.66 11.44 -4.15
CA LEU A 138 27.32 12.23 -5.33
C LEU A 138 27.35 13.74 -5.07
N ARG A 139 27.00 14.18 -3.85
CA ARG A 139 27.14 15.58 -3.42
C ARG A 139 28.61 16.00 -3.24
N ARG A 140 29.43 15.13 -2.65
CA ARG A 140 30.87 15.38 -2.45
C ARG A 140 31.67 15.36 -3.76
N LEU A 141 31.27 14.51 -4.71
CA LEU A 141 31.86 14.43 -6.05
C LEU A 141 31.35 15.53 -7.01
N GLY A 142 30.53 16.48 -6.53
CA GLY A 142 30.07 17.62 -7.33
C GLY A 142 29.14 17.25 -8.50
N VAL A 143 28.52 16.07 -8.48
CA VAL A 143 27.62 15.61 -9.55
C VAL A 143 26.24 16.24 -9.36
N ASP A 144 26.03 17.38 -10.00
CA ASP A 144 24.73 18.08 -10.00
C ASP A 144 23.75 17.40 -10.96
N LEU A 145 22.89 16.54 -10.40
CA LEU A 145 21.86 15.80 -11.15
C LEU A 145 20.80 16.73 -11.79
N ARG A 146 20.69 18.00 -11.36
CA ARG A 146 19.77 18.97 -11.97
C ARG A 146 20.23 19.40 -13.38
N ARG A 147 21.54 19.50 -13.61
CA ARG A 147 22.09 19.92 -14.91
C ARG A 147 21.88 18.89 -16.02
N ARG A 148 21.81 17.59 -15.69
CA ARG A 148 21.56 16.51 -16.69
C ARG A 148 20.11 16.51 -17.18
N ASP A 149 19.15 16.73 -16.30
CA ASP A 149 17.73 16.79 -16.68
C ASP A 149 17.40 18.06 -17.49
N GLU A 150 18.02 19.19 -17.16
CA GLU A 150 17.87 20.44 -17.94
C GLU A 150 18.49 20.31 -19.34
N ALA A 151 19.67 19.70 -19.46
CA ALA A 151 20.30 19.44 -20.77
C ALA A 151 19.50 18.44 -21.63
N ALA A 152 18.88 17.43 -21.00
CA ALA A 152 18.03 16.46 -21.70
C ALA A 152 16.66 17.04 -22.10
N ARG A 153 16.14 18.04 -21.37
CA ARG A 153 14.92 18.78 -21.73
C ARG A 153 15.18 19.77 -22.85
N ARG A 154 16.32 20.48 -22.86
CA ARG A 154 16.72 21.38 -23.96
C ARG A 154 16.85 20.63 -25.30
N ARG A 155 17.55 19.49 -25.32
CA ARG A 155 17.66 18.64 -26.52
C ARG A 155 16.32 18.11 -27.04
N ARG A 156 15.33 17.89 -26.16
CA ARG A 156 13.97 17.48 -26.58
C ARG A 156 13.13 18.63 -27.13
N HIS A 157 13.37 19.86 -26.68
CA HIS A 157 12.67 21.05 -27.17
C HIS A 157 13.22 21.50 -28.53
N GLU A 158 14.53 21.32 -28.75
CA GLU A 158 15.24 21.65 -30.00
C GLU A 158 14.86 20.71 -31.15
N VAL A 159 14.58 19.44 -30.87
CA VAL A 159 14.11 18.45 -31.87
C VAL A 159 12.64 18.66 -32.27
N ARG A 160 11.88 19.53 -31.59
CA ARG A 160 10.43 19.72 -31.81
C ARG A 160 10.04 21.06 -32.45
N GLN A 161 10.97 21.94 -32.78
CA GLN A 161 10.66 23.11 -33.61
C GLN A 161 11.03 22.82 -35.08
N PRO A 162 10.06 22.74 -36.00
CA PRO A 162 10.36 22.61 -37.42
C PRO A 162 10.84 23.95 -37.96
N SER A 163 11.86 23.88 -38.82
CA SER A 163 12.34 24.97 -39.64
C SER A 163 11.27 25.40 -40.66
N ASP A 164 10.50 26.44 -40.32
CA ASP A 164 10.01 27.38 -41.33
C ASP A 164 11.21 28.25 -41.73
N THR A 165 11.71 28.10 -42.96
CA THR A 165 12.19 29.17 -43.89
C THR A 165 12.85 28.54 -45.13
N ALA A 166 12.49 29.08 -46.31
CA ALA A 166 12.95 28.82 -47.69
C ALA A 166 12.20 27.68 -48.42
N ALA A 167 11.19 27.89 -49.27
CA ALA A 167 10.97 28.86 -50.35
C ALA A 167 12.02 28.80 -51.48
N GLY A 168 11.62 28.21 -52.62
CA GLY A 168 11.91 28.74 -53.97
C GLY A 168 12.90 27.98 -54.86
N ALA A 169 12.38 27.33 -55.92
CA ALA A 169 12.87 27.24 -57.32
C ALA A 169 12.32 25.95 -57.98
N ALA A 170 11.32 26.01 -58.89
CA ALA A 170 11.46 26.10 -60.36
C ALA A 170 11.97 24.78 -61.00
N MET A 171 11.51 24.24 -62.13
CA MET A 171 10.49 24.54 -63.15
C MET A 171 10.56 23.41 -64.21
N GLU A 172 9.42 23.04 -64.81
CA GLU A 172 9.18 22.47 -66.16
C GLU A 172 9.65 21.05 -66.64
N ALA A 173 8.62 20.24 -66.96
CA ALA A 173 8.28 19.36 -68.12
C ALA A 173 9.35 19.01 -69.21
N PRO A 174 9.19 17.97 -70.10
CA PRO A 174 7.92 17.45 -70.66
C PRO A 174 7.77 15.94 -71.08
N CYS A 175 6.49 15.55 -71.26
CA CYS A 175 5.80 14.71 -72.27
C CYS A 175 6.30 13.32 -72.81
N SER A 176 5.28 12.46 -73.04
CA SER A 176 5.16 11.31 -73.98
C SER A 176 5.78 9.97 -73.53
N THR A 177 5.12 8.81 -73.56
CA THR A 177 4.05 8.26 -74.44
C THR A 177 3.22 7.22 -73.67
#